data_AF-A0A7X6PQS0-F1
#
_entry.id   AF-A0A7X6PQS0-F1
#
_cell.length_a   1.000
_cell.length_b   1.000
_cell.length_c   1.000
_cell.angle_alpha   90.00
_cell.angle_beta   90.00
_cell.angle_gamma   90.00
#
_symmetry.space_group_name_H-M   'P 1'
#
loop_
_entity.id
_entity.type
_entity.pdbx_description
1 polymer ?
#
loop_
_entity_poly.entity_id
_entity_poly.type
_entity_poly.pdbx_seq_one_letter_code
_entity_poly.pdbx_strand_id
1 'polypeptide(L)'
;MRHARPTLLLLTLLTVVGLVASPLVLSAIGALGETTYVGQSGVSHDGGGGRTAHINTCGETVTRVEVTADGHTFSYSATVPFTGVAAFDPGTPPPHSWTLEKEGAPGDVDKHTISVDAELHARPDSYLFRSSEVADAELEVLEPRAVALGRPAPTGDRELQSARQFSAGCPEPVTHTPSFLGLLFPAD
;
A
#
# COMPACT_ATOMS: atom_id res chain seq x y z
N MET A 1 28.77 -47.13 49.93
CA MET A 1 28.92 -45.70 49.63
C MET A 1 28.89 -45.49 48.12
N ARG A 2 28.15 -44.46 47.69
CA ARG A 2 28.19 -43.75 46.40
C ARG A 2 27.40 -44.33 45.21
N HIS A 3 26.17 -43.80 45.14
CA HIS A 3 25.38 -43.48 43.95
C HIS A 3 26.20 -43.00 42.75
N ALA A 4 25.94 -43.56 41.58
CA ALA A 4 26.32 -42.97 40.29
C ALA A 4 25.41 -43.51 39.17
N ARG A 5 24.09 -43.27 39.27
CA ARG A 5 23.13 -43.68 38.23
C ARG A 5 22.00 -42.69 37.83
N PRO A 6 21.95 -41.40 38.23
CA PRO A 6 20.95 -40.47 37.67
C PRO A 6 21.51 -39.52 36.59
N THR A 7 22.84 -39.37 36.45
CA THR A 7 23.43 -38.28 35.65
C THR A 7 23.54 -38.59 34.15
N LEU A 8 23.67 -39.86 33.77
CA LEU A 8 23.91 -40.28 32.38
C LEU A 8 22.65 -40.28 31.50
N LEU A 9 21.48 -40.49 32.12
CA LEU A 9 20.17 -40.40 31.44
C LEU A 9 19.74 -38.94 31.21
N LEU A 10 20.13 -38.01 32.09
CA LEU A 10 19.80 -36.59 31.92
C LEU A 10 20.59 -35.95 30.76
N LEU A 11 21.87 -36.33 30.60
CA LEU A 11 22.75 -35.81 29.54
C LEU A 11 22.38 -36.31 28.13
N THR A 12 21.82 -37.51 28.03
CA THR A 12 21.33 -38.06 26.76
C THR A 12 19.97 -37.50 26.36
N LEU A 13 19.10 -37.14 27.33
CA LEU A 13 17.84 -36.47 27.03
C LEU A 13 18.05 -35.00 26.56
N LEU A 14 19.02 -34.30 27.17
CA LEU A 14 19.34 -32.90 26.82
C LEU A 14 19.98 -32.74 25.43
N THR A 15 20.67 -33.76 24.92
CA THR A 15 21.26 -33.73 23.56
C THR A 15 20.24 -34.00 22.46
N VAL A 16 19.18 -34.77 22.75
CA VAL A 16 18.09 -35.01 21.78
C VAL A 16 17.09 -33.84 21.73
N VAL A 17 16.83 -33.17 22.86
CA VAL A 17 15.97 -31.97 22.90
C VAL A 17 16.66 -30.73 22.32
N GLY A 18 18.00 -30.66 22.39
CA GLY A 18 18.77 -29.56 21.81
C GLY A 18 18.91 -29.59 20.28
N LEU A 19 18.66 -30.73 19.63
CA LEU A 19 18.86 -30.87 18.17
C LEU A 19 17.55 -30.77 17.34
N VAL A 20 16.39 -30.79 18.01
CA VAL A 20 15.07 -30.71 17.35
C VAL A 20 14.36 -29.38 17.66
N ALA A 21 14.99 -28.50 18.45
CA ALA A 21 14.57 -27.12 18.61
C ALA A 21 14.97 -26.28 17.38
N SER A 22 14.22 -26.52 16.30
CA SER A 22 13.76 -25.50 15.37
C SER A 22 14.80 -24.71 14.56
N PRO A 23 15.18 -25.21 13.36
CA PRO A 23 15.44 -24.29 12.24
C PRO A 23 14.20 -23.41 11.93
N LEU A 24 13.02 -23.77 12.45
CA LEU A 24 11.77 -23.00 12.35
C LEU A 24 11.74 -21.67 13.13
N VAL A 25 12.67 -21.42 14.06
CA VAL A 25 12.76 -20.10 14.72
C VAL A 25 13.60 -19.12 13.88
N LEU A 26 14.48 -19.60 12.99
CA LEU A 26 15.22 -18.73 12.08
C LEU A 26 14.38 -18.26 10.87
N SER A 27 13.31 -18.96 10.51
CA SER A 27 12.38 -18.51 9.46
C SER A 27 11.54 -17.30 9.88
N ALA A 28 11.42 -17.00 11.19
CA ALA A 28 10.69 -15.84 11.66
C ALA A 28 11.51 -14.52 11.58
N ILE A 29 12.85 -14.60 11.49
CA ILE A 29 13.71 -13.43 11.29
C ILE A 29 13.82 -13.06 9.79
N GLY A 30 13.48 -13.99 8.90
CA GLY A 30 13.46 -13.77 7.45
C GLY A 30 12.25 -12.98 6.92
N ALA A 31 11.28 -12.63 7.78
CA ALA A 31 10.08 -11.87 7.40
C ALA A 31 10.23 -10.35 7.56
N LEU A 32 11.46 -9.84 7.73
CA LEU A 32 11.78 -8.44 7.47
C LEU A 32 11.99 -8.26 5.96
N GLY A 33 10.94 -8.57 5.19
CA GLY A 33 10.96 -8.56 3.75
C GLY A 33 11.08 -7.14 3.23
N GLU A 34 12.04 -6.92 2.34
CA GLU A 34 12.17 -5.71 1.56
C GLU A 34 10.85 -5.42 0.80
N THR A 35 10.32 -4.20 0.89
CA THR A 35 9.10 -3.80 0.18
C THR A 35 9.45 -2.89 -0.99
N THR A 36 9.00 -3.22 -2.20
CA THR A 36 9.18 -2.42 -3.41
C THR A 36 7.88 -1.73 -3.80
N TYR A 37 7.94 -0.41 -3.97
CA TYR A 37 6.80 0.42 -4.34
C TYR A 37 6.85 0.80 -5.82
N VAL A 38 5.81 0.42 -6.55
CA VAL A 38 5.66 0.59 -8.00
C VAL A 38 4.37 1.34 -8.35
N GLY A 39 4.24 1.77 -9.60
CA GLY A 39 3.10 2.57 -10.02
C GLY A 39 3.02 3.93 -9.32
N GLN A 40 1.93 4.65 -9.57
CA GLN A 40 1.64 5.92 -8.94
C GLN A 40 0.13 6.16 -8.94
N SER A 41 -0.42 6.61 -7.81
CA SER A 41 -1.76 7.23 -7.79
C SER A 41 -1.69 8.73 -7.52
N GLY A 42 -2.83 9.39 -7.65
CA GLY A 42 -3.00 10.77 -7.22
C GLY A 42 -4.47 11.17 -7.18
N VAL A 43 -4.75 12.35 -6.66
CA VAL A 43 -6.10 12.90 -6.52
C VAL A 43 -6.14 14.32 -7.07
N SER A 44 -7.19 14.68 -7.80
CA SER A 44 -7.44 16.06 -8.23
C SER A 44 -8.88 16.47 -7.95
N HIS A 45 -9.16 17.77 -8.04
CA HIS A 45 -10.52 18.30 -8.05
C HIS A 45 -10.77 19.16 -9.30
N ASP A 46 -12.04 19.28 -9.71
CA ASP A 46 -12.43 20.06 -10.88
C ASP A 46 -12.69 21.56 -10.58
N GLY A 47 -12.71 21.93 -9.30
CA GLY A 47 -13.04 23.28 -8.81
C GLY A 47 -14.54 23.50 -8.55
N GLY A 48 -15.40 22.55 -8.93
CA GLY A 48 -16.85 22.53 -8.67
C GLY A 48 -17.27 21.51 -7.58
N GLY A 49 -16.31 20.90 -6.90
CA GLY A 49 -16.53 19.87 -5.88
C GLY A 49 -16.36 18.44 -6.38
N GLY A 50 -16.22 18.23 -7.68
CA GLY A 50 -15.89 16.92 -8.25
C GLY A 50 -14.47 16.49 -7.89
N ARG A 51 -14.32 15.23 -7.49
CA ARG A 51 -13.05 14.59 -7.14
C ARG A 51 -12.72 13.51 -8.16
N THR A 52 -11.46 13.43 -8.56
CA THR A 52 -10.98 12.41 -9.49
C THR A 52 -9.78 11.70 -8.87
N ALA A 53 -9.88 10.38 -8.75
CA ALA A 53 -8.77 9.50 -8.42
C ALA A 53 -8.06 9.08 -9.72
N HIS A 54 -6.73 9.20 -9.74
CA HIS A 54 -5.89 8.83 -10.87
C HIS A 54 -4.99 7.67 -10.50
N ILE A 55 -4.79 6.73 -11.42
CA ILE A 55 -3.73 5.72 -11.36
C ILE A 55 -2.90 5.76 -12.64
N ASN A 56 -1.60 5.57 -12.49
CA ASN A 56 -0.67 5.23 -13.55
C ASN A 56 0.05 3.95 -13.13
N THR A 57 -0.17 2.86 -13.86
CA THR A 57 0.41 1.56 -13.50
C THR A 57 1.92 1.50 -13.72
N CYS A 58 2.49 2.42 -14.51
CA CYS A 58 3.92 2.45 -14.80
C CYS A 58 4.49 1.14 -15.33
N GLY A 59 3.76 0.50 -16.24
CA GLY A 59 4.14 -0.78 -16.85
C GLY A 59 3.76 -1.99 -16.01
N GLU A 60 3.32 -1.79 -14.77
CA GLU A 60 2.72 -2.86 -13.96
C GLU A 60 1.31 -3.19 -14.45
N THR A 61 0.82 -4.33 -13.97
CA THR A 61 -0.54 -4.78 -14.21
C THR A 61 -1.32 -4.73 -12.90
N VAL A 62 -2.55 -4.21 -12.91
CA VAL A 62 -3.43 -4.10 -11.74
C VAL A 62 -4.75 -4.82 -11.97
N THR A 63 -5.35 -5.35 -10.91
CA THR A 63 -6.65 -6.04 -10.93
C THR A 63 -7.76 -5.24 -10.29
N ARG A 64 -7.42 -4.42 -9.28
CA ARG A 64 -8.39 -3.67 -8.49
C ARG A 64 -7.86 -2.28 -8.15
N VAL A 65 -8.77 -1.33 -8.05
CA VAL A 65 -8.53 0.01 -7.51
C VAL A 65 -9.55 0.27 -6.43
N GLU A 66 -9.10 0.76 -5.29
CA GLU A 66 -9.96 1.20 -4.19
C GLU A 66 -9.81 2.70 -4.04
N VAL A 67 -10.94 3.41 -4.09
CA VAL A 67 -11.01 4.85 -3.86
C VAL A 67 -11.87 5.08 -2.64
N THR A 68 -11.32 5.69 -1.60
CA THR A 68 -12.12 6.20 -0.48
C THR A 68 -12.35 7.68 -0.69
N ALA A 69 -13.60 8.13 -0.66
CA ALA A 69 -14.00 9.53 -0.78
C ALA A 69 -15.34 9.73 -0.06
N ASP A 70 -15.53 10.88 0.59
CA ASP A 70 -16.77 11.22 1.31
C ASP A 70 -17.21 10.17 2.34
N GLY A 71 -16.25 9.48 2.96
CA GLY A 71 -16.50 8.37 3.88
C GLY A 71 -16.93 7.06 3.20
N HIS A 72 -17.04 7.00 1.88
CA HIS A 72 -17.37 5.80 1.12
C HIS A 72 -16.15 5.18 0.45
N THR A 73 -16.06 3.85 0.43
CA THR A 73 -15.05 3.13 -0.35
C THR A 73 -15.67 2.55 -1.61
N PHE A 74 -15.17 2.97 -2.77
CA PHE A 74 -15.54 2.49 -4.09
C PHE A 74 -14.49 1.48 -4.56
N SER A 75 -14.91 0.24 -4.82
CA SER A 75 -14.02 -0.84 -5.26
C SER A 75 -14.26 -1.14 -6.75
N TYR A 76 -13.27 -0.83 -7.57
CA TYR A 76 -13.29 -1.02 -9.01
C TYR A 76 -12.43 -2.23 -9.37
N SER A 77 -12.98 -3.19 -10.10
CA SER A 77 -12.21 -4.32 -10.63
C SER A 77 -12.04 -4.20 -12.14
N ALA A 78 -10.83 -4.43 -12.63
CA ALA A 78 -10.55 -4.44 -14.05
C ALA A 78 -11.14 -5.71 -14.68
N THR A 79 -11.83 -5.59 -15.81
CA THR A 79 -12.44 -6.74 -16.52
C THR A 79 -11.38 -7.74 -16.99
N VAL A 80 -10.19 -7.23 -17.32
CA VAL A 80 -8.95 -7.98 -17.53
C VAL A 80 -7.84 -7.23 -16.79
N PRO A 81 -6.74 -7.90 -16.37
CA PRO A 81 -5.62 -7.21 -15.72
C PRO A 81 -5.16 -5.99 -16.54
N PHE A 82 -5.17 -4.82 -15.92
CA PHE A 82 -5.05 -3.52 -16.58
C PHE A 82 -3.62 -2.96 -16.50
N THR A 83 -3.16 -2.36 -17.59
CA THR A 83 -1.91 -1.60 -17.65
C THR A 83 -2.14 -0.27 -18.37
N GLY A 84 -1.64 0.82 -17.79
CA GLY A 84 -1.76 2.17 -18.35
C GLY A 84 -2.22 3.20 -17.32
N VAL A 85 -2.96 4.20 -17.79
CA VAL A 85 -3.48 5.28 -16.96
C VAL A 85 -5.00 5.19 -16.92
N ALA A 86 -5.58 5.29 -15.75
CA ALA A 86 -7.04 5.34 -15.56
C ALA A 86 -7.41 6.40 -14.54
N ALA A 87 -8.62 6.94 -14.69
CA ALA A 87 -9.21 7.90 -13.79
C ALA A 87 -10.59 7.42 -13.35
N PHE A 88 -10.91 7.64 -12.08
CA PHE A 88 -12.16 7.22 -11.45
C PHE A 88 -12.75 8.43 -10.73
N ASP A 89 -13.99 8.76 -11.06
CA ASP A 89 -14.76 9.79 -10.37
C ASP A 89 -15.76 9.08 -9.44
N PRO A 90 -15.56 9.13 -8.11
CA PRO A 90 -16.47 8.51 -7.14
C PRO A 90 -17.94 8.89 -7.37
N GLY A 91 -18.85 7.92 -7.23
CA GLY A 91 -20.28 8.12 -7.48
C GLY A 91 -20.69 8.17 -8.96
N THR A 92 -19.76 8.00 -9.89
CA THR A 92 -20.05 7.91 -11.33
C THR A 92 -19.77 6.50 -11.88
N PRO A 93 -20.31 6.14 -13.07
CA PRO A 93 -19.96 4.88 -13.72
C PRO A 93 -18.45 4.76 -13.96
N PRO A 94 -17.86 3.57 -13.77
CA PRO A 94 -16.43 3.36 -13.97
C PRO A 94 -16.01 3.56 -15.44
N PRO A 95 -14.71 3.82 -15.70
CA PRO A 95 -14.19 3.90 -17.06
C PRO A 95 -14.33 2.55 -17.81
N HIS A 96 -14.20 2.59 -19.13
CA HIS A 96 -14.25 1.38 -19.94
C HIS A 96 -13.23 0.32 -19.48
N SER A 97 -13.64 -0.95 -19.48
CA SER A 97 -12.85 -2.10 -18.99
C SER A 97 -12.71 -2.20 -17.47
N TRP A 98 -13.53 -1.45 -16.73
CA TRP A 98 -13.63 -1.53 -15.27
C TRP A 98 -15.09 -1.73 -14.84
N THR A 99 -15.26 -2.43 -13.72
CA THR A 99 -16.55 -2.68 -13.09
C THR A 99 -16.52 -2.17 -11.66
N LEU A 100 -17.55 -1.45 -11.23
CA LEU A 100 -17.75 -1.10 -9.83
C LEU A 100 -18.37 -2.32 -9.12
N GLU A 101 -17.59 -2.99 -8.29
CA GLU A 101 -18.03 -4.20 -7.58
C GLU A 101 -18.79 -3.87 -6.30
N LYS A 102 -18.38 -2.79 -5.64
CA LYS A 102 -18.95 -2.36 -4.37
C LYS A 102 -18.84 -0.86 -4.21
N GLU A 103 -19.96 -0.26 -3.85
CA GLU A 103 -20.01 1.02 -3.16
C GLU A 103 -20.16 0.70 -1.67
N GLY A 104 -19.13 1.01 -0.89
CA GLY A 104 -19.10 0.77 0.55
C GLY A 104 -20.17 1.58 1.27
N ALA A 105 -20.69 1.03 2.37
CA ALA A 105 -21.46 1.81 3.33
C ALA A 105 -20.61 3.00 3.81
N PRO A 106 -21.23 4.15 4.18
CA PRO A 106 -20.48 5.26 4.76
C PRO A 106 -19.74 4.73 6.00
N GLY A 107 -18.41 4.81 5.96
CA GLY A 107 -17.52 4.56 7.07
C GLY A 107 -17.54 5.72 8.05
N ASP A 108 -16.53 5.75 8.93
CA ASP A 108 -16.36 6.83 9.89
C ASP A 108 -16.18 8.16 9.14
N VAL A 109 -17.20 9.02 9.24
CA VAL A 109 -17.31 10.33 8.56
C VAL A 109 -16.22 11.32 8.99
N ASP A 110 -15.44 10.96 10.03
CA ASP A 110 -14.32 11.74 10.54
C ASP A 110 -13.07 11.66 9.64
N LYS A 111 -13.07 10.81 8.60
CA LYS A 111 -12.01 10.78 7.58
C LYS A 111 -12.37 11.68 6.41
N HIS A 112 -12.10 12.97 6.57
CA HIS A 112 -12.06 13.99 5.50
C HIS A 112 -10.86 13.78 4.57
N THR A 113 -10.69 12.57 4.08
CA THR A 113 -9.50 12.16 3.35
C THR A 113 -9.89 11.30 2.17
N ILE A 114 -9.39 11.67 1.01
CA ILE A 114 -9.50 10.90 -0.22
C ILE A 114 -8.26 10.02 -0.33
N SER A 115 -8.45 8.71 -0.43
CA SER A 115 -7.36 7.76 -0.63
C SER A 115 -7.54 6.93 -1.88
N VAL A 116 -6.43 6.58 -2.52
CA VAL A 116 -6.40 5.78 -3.75
C VAL A 116 -5.33 4.70 -3.60
N ASP A 117 -5.77 3.44 -3.66
CA ASP A 117 -4.92 2.26 -3.65
C ASP A 117 -5.23 1.38 -4.87
N ALA A 118 -4.27 0.54 -5.29
CA ALA A 118 -4.44 -0.41 -6.37
C ALA A 118 -3.76 -1.75 -6.06
N GLU A 119 -4.46 -2.83 -6.38
CA GLU A 119 -3.96 -4.20 -6.23
C GLU A 119 -3.17 -4.61 -7.48
N LEU A 120 -1.91 -5.00 -7.28
CA LEU A 120 -1.04 -5.49 -8.34
C LEU A 120 -1.42 -6.92 -8.75
N HIS A 121 -1.48 -7.17 -10.04
CA HIS A 121 -1.72 -8.49 -10.60
C HIS A 121 -0.43 -9.32 -10.64
N ALA A 122 -0.49 -10.56 -10.15
CA ALA A 122 0.61 -11.54 -10.27
C ALA A 122 1.97 -11.05 -9.74
N ARG A 123 1.95 -10.17 -8.74
CA ARG A 123 3.15 -9.71 -8.02
C ARG A 123 3.23 -10.37 -6.64
N PRO A 124 4.44 -10.61 -6.11
CA PRO A 124 4.60 -11.04 -4.71
C PRO A 124 4.11 -9.95 -3.75
N ASP A 125 3.70 -10.34 -2.53
CA ASP A 125 3.24 -9.43 -1.47
C ASP A 125 4.30 -8.38 -1.05
N SER A 126 5.57 -8.60 -1.40
CA SER A 126 6.65 -7.63 -1.21
C SER A 126 6.59 -6.45 -2.19
N TYR A 127 5.69 -6.46 -3.17
CA TYR A 127 5.44 -5.35 -4.08
C TYR A 127 4.12 -4.69 -3.72
N LEU A 128 4.16 -3.38 -3.53
CA LEU A 128 2.97 -2.58 -3.26
C LEU A 128 2.83 -1.48 -4.29
N PHE A 129 1.59 -1.11 -4.58
CA PHE A 129 1.31 0.07 -5.38
C PHE A 129 1.53 1.33 -4.54
N ARG A 130 2.02 2.40 -5.15
CA ARG A 130 2.13 3.71 -4.48
C ARG A 130 0.75 4.32 -4.31
N SER A 131 0.18 4.18 -3.11
CA SER A 131 -1.07 4.82 -2.74
C SER A 131 -0.91 6.32 -2.48
N SER A 132 -2.03 7.03 -2.62
CA SER A 132 -2.12 8.46 -2.35
C SER A 132 -3.21 8.72 -1.35
N GLU A 133 -3.01 9.76 -0.54
CA GLU A 133 -3.91 10.18 0.51
C GLU A 133 -3.88 11.70 0.61
N VAL A 134 -5.04 12.34 0.45
CA VAL A 134 -5.19 13.80 0.41
C VAL A 134 -6.38 14.20 1.27
N ALA A 135 -6.18 15.13 2.21
CA ALA A 135 -7.29 15.66 2.98
C ALA A 135 -8.20 16.53 2.10
N ASP A 136 -9.51 16.50 2.32
CA ASP A 136 -10.48 17.28 1.53
C ASP A 136 -10.17 18.79 1.59
N ALA A 137 -9.88 19.29 2.79
CA ALA A 137 -9.52 20.69 3.00
C ALA A 137 -8.22 21.09 2.30
N GLU A 138 -7.27 20.15 2.19
CA GLU A 138 -6.04 20.38 1.42
C GLU A 138 -6.40 20.45 -0.07
N LEU A 139 -7.15 19.48 -0.57
CA LEU A 139 -7.52 19.39 -1.98
C LEU A 139 -8.30 20.63 -2.45
N GLU A 140 -9.13 21.24 -1.61
CA GLU A 140 -9.88 22.45 -1.93
C GLU A 140 -9.04 23.70 -2.17
N VAL A 141 -7.84 23.77 -1.58
CA VAL A 141 -6.94 24.93 -1.75
C VAL A 141 -5.91 24.72 -2.87
N LEU A 142 -5.87 23.54 -3.47
CA LEU A 142 -5.00 23.26 -4.62
C LEU A 142 -5.54 23.94 -5.89
N GLU A 143 -4.66 24.06 -6.89
CA GLU A 143 -5.10 24.49 -8.22
C GLU A 143 -6.02 23.42 -8.83
N PRO A 144 -7.19 23.79 -9.37
CA PRO A 144 -8.07 22.84 -10.03
C PRO A 144 -7.33 22.01 -11.08
N ARG A 145 -7.57 20.71 -11.10
CA ARG A 145 -6.95 19.69 -11.97
C ARG A 145 -5.46 19.45 -11.72
N ALA A 146 -4.84 20.07 -10.72
CA ALA A 146 -3.57 19.61 -10.21
C ALA A 146 -3.77 18.25 -9.53
N VAL A 147 -2.92 17.28 -9.88
CA VAL A 147 -2.92 15.93 -9.32
C VAL A 147 -1.96 15.93 -8.14
N ALA A 148 -2.53 15.85 -6.94
CA ALA A 148 -1.79 15.68 -5.69
C ALA A 148 -1.38 14.23 -5.50
N LEU A 149 -0.11 14.02 -5.17
CA LEU A 149 0.50 12.70 -5.13
C LEU A 149 0.84 12.24 -3.72
N GLY A 150 0.87 10.92 -3.55
CA GLY A 150 1.39 10.25 -2.37
C GLY A 150 0.67 10.64 -1.09
N ARG A 151 1.36 10.49 0.04
CA ARG A 151 0.91 10.92 1.36
C ARG A 151 1.53 12.28 1.72
N PRO A 152 0.93 13.08 2.61
CA PRO A 152 1.48 14.37 2.97
C PRO A 152 2.90 14.19 3.53
N ALA A 153 3.86 14.94 2.99
CA ALA A 153 5.21 14.94 3.55
C ALA A 153 5.18 15.56 4.95
N PRO A 154 5.99 15.06 5.92
CA PRO A 154 6.09 15.67 7.26
C PRO A 154 6.48 17.16 7.24
N THR A 155 7.13 17.59 6.16
CA THR A 155 7.60 18.97 5.94
C THR A 155 6.55 19.88 5.30
N GLY A 156 5.37 19.37 4.96
CA GLY A 156 4.20 20.15 4.52
C GLY A 156 4.05 20.35 3.01
N ASP A 157 5.13 20.20 2.21
CA ASP A 157 5.03 20.36 0.76
C ASP A 157 4.51 19.07 0.09
N ARG A 158 3.43 19.22 -0.68
CA ARG A 158 2.83 18.16 -1.49
C ARG A 158 3.39 18.20 -2.90
N GLU A 159 3.74 17.04 -3.46
CA GLU A 159 4.06 16.95 -4.88
C GLU A 159 2.78 17.06 -5.72
N LEU A 160 2.79 18.02 -6.66
CA LEU A 160 1.71 18.27 -7.59
C LEU A 160 2.18 18.05 -9.01
N GLN A 161 1.33 17.41 -9.82
CA GLN A 161 1.57 17.22 -11.25
C GLN A 161 0.36 17.67 -12.05
N SER A 162 0.58 18.20 -13.26
CA SER A 162 -0.51 18.29 -14.24
C SER A 162 -0.94 16.89 -14.69
N ALA A 163 -2.18 16.74 -15.16
CA ALA A 163 -2.65 15.47 -15.72
C ALA A 163 -1.74 14.90 -16.83
N ARG A 164 -1.12 15.79 -17.64
CA ARG A 164 -0.15 15.39 -18.68
C ARG A 164 1.13 14.83 -18.05
N GLN A 165 1.68 15.49 -17.04
CA GLN A 165 2.89 15.01 -16.36
C GLN A 165 2.62 13.67 -15.67
N PHE A 166 1.50 13.55 -14.97
CA PHE A 166 1.07 12.31 -14.32
C PHE A 166 0.94 11.15 -15.31
N SER A 167 0.35 11.40 -16.48
CA SER A 167 0.14 10.35 -17.48
C SER A 167 1.40 9.95 -18.23
N ALA A 168 2.35 10.88 -18.39
CA ALA A 168 3.56 10.67 -19.19
C ALA A 168 4.77 10.24 -18.36
N GLY A 169 4.79 10.59 -17.08
CA GLY A 169 5.88 10.31 -16.15
C GLY A 169 5.60 9.07 -15.33
N CYS A 170 6.66 8.32 -15.04
CA CYS A 170 6.62 7.22 -14.09
C CYS A 170 7.83 7.30 -13.17
N PRO A 171 7.63 7.25 -11.84
CA PRO A 171 8.72 7.21 -10.90
C PRO A 171 9.40 5.85 -10.99
N GLU A 172 10.72 5.84 -10.84
CA GLU A 172 11.47 4.60 -10.68
C GLU A 172 10.96 3.83 -9.45
N PRO A 173 10.91 2.48 -9.49
CA PRO A 173 10.61 1.66 -8.32
C PRO A 173 11.48 2.06 -7.12
N VAL A 174 10.88 2.16 -5.95
CA VAL A 174 11.57 2.53 -4.70
C VAL A 174 11.43 1.37 -3.75
N THR A 175 12.55 0.93 -3.22
CA THR A 175 12.60 -0.24 -2.38
C THR A 175 13.04 0.14 -0.96
N HIS A 176 12.21 -0.21 0.01
CA HIS A 176 12.45 0.03 1.42
C HIS A 176 12.86 -1.27 2.10
N THR A 177 14.09 -1.29 2.58
CA THR A 177 14.58 -2.33 3.49
C THR A 177 14.33 -1.87 4.93
N PRO A 178 13.60 -2.63 5.75
CA PRO A 178 13.46 -2.29 7.16
C PRO A 178 14.83 -2.28 7.85
N SER A 179 15.20 -1.15 8.46
CA SER A 179 16.45 -1.03 9.21
C SER A 179 16.35 -1.78 10.54
N PHE A 180 17.29 -2.70 10.81
CA PHE A 180 17.42 -3.41 12.08
C PHE A 180 17.46 -2.48 13.31
N LEU A 181 17.95 -1.24 13.15
CA LEU A 181 18.01 -0.23 14.23
C LEU A 181 16.65 0.40 14.56
N GLY A 182 15.72 0.51 13.60
CA GLY A 182 14.38 1.06 13.83
C GLY A 182 13.46 0.10 14.60
N LEU A 183 13.82 -1.20 14.65
CA LEU A 183 13.12 -2.22 15.43
C LEU A 183 13.57 -2.27 16.89
N LEU A 184 14.77 -1.77 17.19
CA LEU A 184 15.31 -1.71 18.56
C LEU A 184 14.94 -0.41 19.29
N PHE A 185 14.59 0.64 18.54
CA PHE A 185 14.15 1.93 19.07
C PHE A 185 12.97 2.44 18.25
N PRO A 186 11.72 2.00 18.54
CA PRO A 186 10.56 2.70 18.01
C PRO A 186 10.63 4.15 18.50
N ALA A 187 10.58 5.11 17.58
CA ALA A 187 10.37 6.50 17.94
C ALA A 187 8.93 6.62 18.46
N ASP A 188 8.79 6.98 19.73
CA ASP A 188 7.53 7.24 20.41
C ASP A 188 6.67 8.30 19.70
#